data_AF-A0A8T4XSK0-F1
#
_entry.id   AF-A0A8T4XSK0-F1
#
_cell.length_a   1.000
_cell.length_b   1.000
_cell.length_c   1.000
_cell.angle_alpha   90.00
_cell.angle_beta   90.00
_cell.angle_gamma   90.00
#
_symmetry.space_group_name_H-M   'P 1'
#
loop_
_entity.id
_entity.type
_entity.pdbx_description
1 polymer ?
#
loop_
_entity_poly.entity_id
_entity_poly.type
_entity_poly.pdbx_seq_one_letter_code
_entity_poly.pdbx_strand_id
1 'polypeptide(L)'
;MSSEVRRFGSLLRLGAEEQVEEARDRLEATVELYKDFVASLIVSGFDPKRARKTAEKLWGSSKVTFAAIDGSQDQRLVSGLAVFWGGAYAVMGMVDFTDGGPIVEYAMGFTEHSRGVS
;
A
#
# COMPACT_ATOMS: atom_id res chain seq x y z
N MET A 1 -11.65 -16.48 -50.24
CA MET A 1 -10.68 -17.33 -49.51
C MET A 1 -9.35 -16.63 -49.25
N SER A 2 -8.50 -16.28 -50.25
CA SER A 2 -7.17 -15.67 -50.00
C SER A 2 -7.19 -14.21 -49.49
N SER A 3 -8.13 -13.39 -49.97
CA SER A 3 -8.27 -11.98 -49.57
C SER A 3 -8.79 -11.81 -48.14
N GLU A 4 -9.69 -12.69 -47.70
CA GLU A 4 -10.28 -12.68 -46.36
C GLU A 4 -9.24 -13.05 -45.30
N VAL A 5 -8.40 -14.05 -45.57
CA VAL A 5 -7.28 -14.44 -44.68
C VAL A 5 -6.24 -13.33 -44.56
N ARG A 6 -5.90 -12.64 -45.66
CA ARG A 6 -5.01 -11.47 -45.61
C ARG A 6 -5.61 -10.33 -44.80
N ARG A 7 -6.89 -10.03 -45.00
CA ARG A 7 -7.62 -8.98 -44.26
C ARG A 7 -7.68 -9.28 -42.77
N PHE A 8 -7.98 -10.53 -42.41
CA PHE A 8 -8.01 -10.96 -41.01
C PHE A 8 -6.61 -10.87 -40.37
N GLY A 9 -5.57 -11.31 -41.08
CA GLY A 9 -4.19 -11.17 -40.62
C GLY A 9 -3.76 -9.72 -40.41
N SER A 10 -4.16 -8.79 -41.30
CA SER A 10 -3.88 -7.37 -41.11
C SER A 10 -4.62 -6.76 -39.92
N LEU A 11 -5.85 -7.19 -39.64
CA LEU A 11 -6.62 -6.72 -38.49
C LEU A 11 -6.00 -7.19 -37.16
N LEU A 12 -5.55 -8.46 -37.10
CA LEU A 12 -4.85 -8.97 -35.92
C LEU A 12 -3.53 -8.23 -35.68
N ARG A 13 -2.79 -7.91 -36.75
CA ARG A 13 -1.53 -7.16 -36.63
C ARG A 13 -1.78 -5.73 -36.12
N LEU A 14 -2.77 -5.04 -36.68
CA LEU A 14 -3.17 -3.70 -36.25
C LEU A 14 -3.60 -3.69 -34.77
N GLY A 15 -4.42 -4.65 -34.35
CA GLY A 15 -4.83 -4.75 -32.95
C GLY A 15 -3.66 -5.07 -32.02
N ALA A 16 -2.69 -5.87 -32.45
CA ALA A 16 -1.48 -6.14 -31.66
C ALA A 16 -0.57 -4.91 -31.57
N GLU A 17 -0.41 -4.15 -32.67
CA GLU A 17 0.33 -2.89 -32.70
C GLU A 17 -0.30 -1.85 -31.76
N GLU A 18 -1.63 -1.71 -31.79
CA GLU A 18 -2.39 -0.82 -30.91
C GLU A 18 -2.22 -1.19 -29.43
N GLN A 19 -2.28 -2.48 -29.08
CA GLN A 19 -2.06 -2.93 -27.70
C GLN A 19 -0.63 -2.66 -27.20
N VAL A 20 0.37 -2.77 -28.08
CA VAL A 20 1.76 -2.44 -27.72
C VAL A 20 1.92 -0.94 -27.50
N GLU A 21 1.27 -0.12 -28.33
CA GLU A 21 1.32 1.34 -28.20
C GLU A 21 0.62 1.82 -26.93
N GLU A 22 -0.60 1.32 -26.65
CA GLU A 22 -1.31 1.62 -25.39
C GLU A 22 -0.50 1.21 -24.15
N ALA A 23 0.18 0.06 -24.19
CA ALA A 23 1.02 -0.39 -23.09
C ALA A 23 2.25 0.52 -22.91
N ARG A 24 2.88 0.97 -24.00
CA ARG A 24 4.00 1.92 -23.95
C ARG A 24 3.56 3.24 -23.32
N ASP A 25 2.46 3.81 -23.79
CA ASP A 25 2.01 5.13 -23.33
C ASP A 25 1.65 5.10 -21.82
N ARG A 26 1.04 4.00 -21.34
CA ARG A 26 0.78 3.80 -19.91
C ARG A 26 2.06 3.69 -19.08
N LEU A 27 3.08 2.98 -19.58
CA LEU A 27 4.37 2.87 -18.91
C LEU A 27 5.09 4.21 -18.88
N GLU A 28 5.04 4.98 -19.96
CA GLU A 28 5.68 6.29 -20.07
C GLU A 28 5.09 7.27 -19.05
N ALA A 29 3.75 7.36 -18.96
CA ALA A 29 3.07 8.15 -17.94
C ALA A 29 3.42 7.69 -16.50
N THR A 30 3.60 6.38 -16.29
CA THR A 30 4.00 5.84 -14.98
C THR A 30 5.45 6.20 -14.64
N VAL A 31 6.35 6.22 -15.63
CA VAL A 31 7.76 6.61 -15.44
C VAL A 31 7.87 8.09 -15.08
N GLU A 32 7.11 8.96 -15.72
CA GLU A 32 7.07 10.39 -15.37
C GLU A 32 6.56 10.60 -13.94
N LEU A 33 5.43 10.00 -13.59
CA LEU A 33 4.89 10.04 -12.23
C LEU A 33 5.89 9.51 -11.20
N TYR A 34 6.59 8.43 -11.54
CA TYR A 34 7.62 7.87 -10.69
C TYR A 34 8.77 8.86 -10.48
N LYS A 35 9.33 9.43 -11.55
CA LYS A 35 10.47 10.35 -11.48
C LYS A 35 10.14 11.64 -10.74
N ASP A 36 8.99 12.24 -11.03
CA ASP A 36 8.66 13.58 -10.56
C ASP A 36 8.08 13.60 -9.15
N PHE A 37 7.44 12.50 -8.73
CA PHE A 37 6.74 12.45 -7.45
C PHE A 37 7.14 11.25 -6.60
N VAL A 38 6.91 10.02 -7.07
CA VAL A 38 7.04 8.82 -6.22
C VAL A 38 8.48 8.65 -5.73
N ALA A 39 9.48 8.88 -6.58
CA ALA A 39 10.89 8.81 -6.22
C ALA A 39 11.27 9.79 -5.10
N SER A 40 10.63 10.98 -5.05
CA SER A 40 10.86 11.96 -3.99
C SER A 40 10.27 11.52 -2.64
N LEU A 41 9.25 10.66 -2.65
CA LEU A 41 8.64 10.11 -1.45
C LEU A 41 9.38 8.88 -0.91
N ILE A 42 10.11 8.17 -1.78
CA ILE A 42 10.91 7.01 -1.39
C ILE A 42 12.18 7.51 -0.69
N VAL A 43 12.14 7.51 0.64
CA VAL A 43 13.34 7.74 1.45
C VAL A 43 14.16 6.45 1.48
N SER A 44 15.12 6.33 0.58
CA SER A 44 15.97 5.14 0.39
C SER A 44 17.14 5.02 1.39
N GLY A 45 17.29 5.99 2.29
CA GLY A 45 18.24 5.94 3.40
C GLY A 45 17.57 6.35 4.70
N PHE A 46 17.40 5.41 5.62
CA PHE A 46 16.94 5.72 6.96
C PHE A 46 18.06 6.44 7.72
N ASP A 47 17.88 7.75 7.97
CA ASP A 47 18.76 8.55 8.82
C ASP A 47 18.18 8.61 10.25
N PRO A 48 18.75 7.89 11.23
CA PRO A 48 18.25 7.86 12.60
C PRO A 48 18.20 9.24 13.26
N LYS A 49 19.16 10.12 12.95
CA LYS A 49 19.23 11.47 13.53
C LYS A 49 18.10 12.34 13.00
N ARG A 50 17.85 12.27 11.70
CA ARG A 50 16.71 12.96 11.08
C ARG A 50 15.38 12.42 11.61
N ALA A 51 15.26 11.10 11.79
CA ALA A 51 14.06 10.47 12.36
C ALA A 51 13.80 10.96 13.79
N ARG A 52 14.81 10.93 14.66
CA ARG A 52 14.73 11.45 16.03
C ARG A 52 14.35 12.92 16.08
N LYS A 53 15.03 13.78 15.31
CA LYS A 53 14.72 15.22 15.24
C LYS A 53 13.30 15.47 14.75
N THR A 54 12.83 14.65 13.80
CA THR A 54 11.45 14.73 13.31
C THR A 54 10.47 14.34 14.40
N ALA A 55 10.77 13.29 15.16
CA ALA A 55 9.91 12.85 16.26
C ALA A 55 9.80 13.90 17.38
N GLU A 56 10.93 14.45 17.81
CA GLU A 56 10.99 15.53 18.79
C GLU A 56 10.22 16.78 18.30
N LYS A 57 10.27 17.10 17.01
CA LYS A 57 9.55 18.25 16.44
C LYS A 57 8.03 18.02 16.34
N LEU A 58 7.60 16.81 15.97
CA LEU A 58 6.18 16.50 15.76
C LEU A 58 5.43 16.16 17.05
N TRP A 59 6.05 15.36 17.91
CA TRP A 59 5.42 14.84 19.14
C TRP A 59 6.01 15.40 20.42
N GLY A 60 7.05 16.25 20.34
CA GLY A 60 7.72 16.82 21.52
C GLY A 60 8.64 15.82 22.24
N SER A 61 8.80 14.62 21.72
CA SER A 61 9.54 13.52 22.35
C SER A 61 10.17 12.62 21.29
N SER A 62 11.36 12.09 21.56
CA SER A 62 11.97 11.00 20.77
C SER A 62 11.33 9.64 21.07
N LYS A 63 10.48 9.58 22.09
CA LYS A 63 9.77 8.39 22.56
C LYS A 63 8.29 8.56 22.25
N VAL A 64 7.78 7.75 21.31
CA VAL A 64 6.44 7.90 20.73
C VAL A 64 5.66 6.60 20.87
N THR A 65 4.42 6.67 21.38
CA THR A 65 3.49 5.54 21.42
C THR A 65 2.76 5.42 20.08
N PHE A 66 2.57 4.19 19.60
CA PHE A 66 1.85 3.92 18.35
C PHE A 66 0.73 2.90 18.56
N ALA A 67 -0.25 2.92 17.65
CA ALA A 67 -1.26 1.89 17.49
C ALA A 67 -1.31 1.50 16.00
N ALA A 68 -0.89 0.28 15.70
CA ALA A 68 -1.03 -0.33 14.39
C ALA A 68 -2.41 -1.01 14.32
N ILE A 69 -3.29 -0.48 13.48
CA ILE A 69 -4.67 -0.96 13.35
C ILE A 69 -4.80 -1.67 12.01
N ASP A 70 -5.30 -2.90 12.03
CA ASP A 70 -5.61 -3.66 10.83
C ASP A 70 -7.00 -4.30 10.95
N GLY A 71 -7.68 -4.48 9.82
CA GLY A 71 -9.03 -5.00 9.74
C GLY A 71 -9.16 -6.09 8.69
N SER A 72 -9.90 -7.14 9.03
CA SER A 72 -10.29 -8.21 8.11
C SER A 72 -11.79 -8.21 7.92
N GLN A 73 -12.24 -8.39 6.68
CA GLN A 73 -13.64 -8.59 6.34
C GLN A 73 -13.76 -9.80 5.42
N ASP A 74 -14.86 -10.54 5.58
CA ASP A 74 -15.36 -11.46 4.56
C ASP A 74 -16.85 -11.21 4.33
N GLN A 75 -17.32 -11.56 3.14
CA GLN A 75 -18.72 -11.43 2.77
C GLN A 75 -19.19 -12.59 1.90
N ARG A 76 -20.43 -13.00 2.12
CA ARG A 76 -21.13 -13.99 1.30
C ARG A 76 -22.53 -13.51 0.94
N LEU A 77 -22.88 -13.67 -0.32
CA LEU A 77 -24.24 -13.51 -0.81
C LEU A 77 -25.00 -14.82 -0.66
N VAL A 78 -26.09 -14.80 0.10
CA VAL A 78 -27.00 -15.94 0.28
C VAL A 78 -28.40 -15.50 -0.13
N SER A 79 -28.91 -16.01 -1.24
CA SER A 79 -30.27 -15.74 -1.74
C SER A 79 -30.62 -14.24 -1.86
N GLY A 80 -29.68 -13.42 -2.32
CA GLY A 80 -29.85 -11.97 -2.46
C GLY A 80 -29.64 -11.16 -1.16
N LEU A 81 -29.39 -11.83 -0.03
CA LEU A 81 -28.95 -11.21 1.21
C LEU A 81 -27.41 -11.17 1.26
N ALA A 82 -26.84 -10.00 1.49
CA ALA A 82 -25.42 -9.86 1.79
C ALA A 82 -25.21 -10.10 3.29
N VAL A 83 -24.48 -11.16 3.63
CA VAL A 83 -24.01 -11.45 4.99
C VAL A 83 -22.52 -11.19 5.02
N PHE A 84 -22.06 -10.34 5.93
CA PHE A 84 -20.64 -10.04 6.09
C PHE A 84 -20.25 -10.12 7.56
N TRP A 85 -18.99 -10.47 7.80
CA TRP A 85 -18.34 -10.27 9.10
C TRP A 85 -17.11 -9.42 8.88
N GLY A 86 -16.92 -8.44 9.75
CA GLY A 86 -15.72 -7.63 9.81
C GLY A 86 -15.19 -7.62 11.22
N GLY A 87 -13.87 -7.55 11.36
CA GLY A 87 -13.19 -7.34 12.62
C GLY A 87 -12.00 -6.43 12.41
N ALA A 88 -11.73 -5.57 13.39
CA ALA A 88 -10.52 -4.76 13.44
C ALA A 88 -9.76 -5.04 14.73
N TYR A 89 -8.44 -5.04 14.64
CA TYR A 89 -7.55 -5.25 15.78
C TYR A 89 -6.47 -4.18 15.80
N ALA A 90 -6.10 -3.76 17.02
CA ALA A 90 -5.06 -2.78 17.24
C ALA A 90 -3.91 -3.42 18.04
N VAL A 91 -2.70 -3.36 17.50
CA VAL A 91 -1.46 -3.66 18.22
C VAL A 91 -0.82 -2.34 18.62
N MET A 92 -0.65 -2.14 19.93
CA MET A 92 -0.01 -0.93 20.45
C MET A 92 1.44 -1.20 20.83
N GLY A 93 2.22 -0.13 20.90
CA GLY A 93 3.61 -0.20 21.32
C GLY A 93 4.25 1.17 21.44
N MET A 94 5.55 1.16 21.59
CA MET A 94 6.37 2.36 21.73
C MET A 94 7.57 2.26 20.80
N VAL A 95 7.92 3.38 20.17
CA VAL A 95 9.16 3.53 19.41
C VAL A 95 10.02 4.58 20.12
N ASP A 96 11.25 4.21 20.46
CA ASP A 96 12.29 5.13 20.90
C ASP A 96 13.24 5.43 19.75
N PHE A 97 13.19 6.64 19.22
CA PHE A 97 14.04 7.12 18.14
C PHE A 97 15.42 7.51 18.69
N THR A 98 16.36 6.55 18.68
CA THR A 98 17.74 6.78 19.12
C THR A 98 18.67 7.13 17.95
N ASP A 99 19.85 7.67 18.26
CA ASP A 99 20.86 8.00 17.24
C ASP A 99 21.45 6.75 16.56
N GLY A 100 21.33 5.57 17.18
CA GLY A 100 21.76 4.28 16.63
C GLY A 100 20.67 3.55 15.83
N GLY A 101 19.45 4.08 15.78
CA GLY A 101 18.28 3.46 15.16
C GLY A 101 17.09 3.36 16.12
N PRO A 102 15.86 3.17 15.59
CA PRO A 102 14.66 3.08 16.41
C PRO A 102 14.63 1.76 17.17
N ILE A 103 14.32 1.82 18.46
CA ILE A 103 14.04 0.65 19.31
C ILE A 103 12.52 0.55 19.44
N VAL A 104 11.95 -0.63 19.18
CA VAL A 104 10.51 -0.85 19.20
C VAL A 104 10.15 -1.81 20.33
N GLU A 105 9.25 -1.39 21.20
CA GLU A 105 8.66 -2.21 22.26
C GLU A 105 7.18 -2.43 21.95
N TYR A 106 6.75 -3.69 21.92
CA TYR A 106 5.35 -4.04 21.68
C TYR A 106 4.63 -4.21 23.02
N ALA A 107 3.42 -3.66 23.11
CA ALA A 107 2.57 -3.91 24.26
C ALA A 107 2.03 -5.34 24.18
N MET A 108 2.50 -6.21 25.08
CA MET A 108 2.04 -7.59 25.20
C MET A 108 0.72 -7.64 25.99
N GLY A 109 -0.22 -8.51 25.59
CA GLY A 109 -1.42 -8.84 26.40
C GLY A 109 -2.76 -8.24 25.95
N PHE A 110 -2.87 -7.67 24.75
CA PHE A 110 -4.13 -7.07 24.26
C PHE A 110 -5.19 -8.04 23.72
N THR A 111 -4.90 -9.35 23.67
CA THR A 111 -5.81 -10.37 23.12
C THR A 111 -7.16 -10.48 23.84
N GLU A 112 -7.34 -9.87 25.02
CA GLU A 112 -8.58 -9.94 25.81
C GLU A 112 -9.54 -8.74 25.66
N HIS A 113 -9.14 -7.63 25.03
CA HIS A 113 -9.95 -6.38 25.01
C HIS A 113 -10.45 -5.98 23.62
N SER A 114 -10.63 -6.95 22.73
CA SER A 114 -11.28 -6.74 21.43
C SER A 114 -12.77 -6.43 21.62
N ARG A 115 -13.14 -5.14 21.57
CA ARG A 115 -14.55 -4.74 21.50
C ARG A 115 -15.06 -4.97 20.08
N GLY A 116 -15.73 -6.09 19.86
CA GLY A 116 -16.59 -6.26 18.70
C GLY A 116 -17.71 -5.23 18.74
N VAL A 117 -17.87 -4.46 17.68
CA VAL A 117 -19.09 -3.71 17.41
C VAL A 117 -19.91 -4.59 16.48
N SER A 118 -21.05 -5.10 16.98
CA SER A 118 -22.07 -5.77 16.17
C SER A 118 -22.93 -4.76 15.44
#